data_AF-A0A1U7M821-F1
#
_entry.id   AF-A0A1U7M821-F1
#
_cell.length_a   1.000
_cell.length_b   1.000
_cell.length_c   1.000
_cell.angle_alpha   90.00
_cell.angle_beta   90.00
_cell.angle_gamma   90.00
#
_symmetry.space_group_name_H-M   'P 1'
#
loop_
_entity.id
_entity.type
_entity.pdbx_description
1 polymer ?
#
loop_
_entity_poly.entity_id
_entity_poly.type
_entity_poly.pdbx_seq_one_letter_code
_entity_poly.pdbx_strand_id
1 'polypeptide(L)'
;MELKDKLRIFFVILSLCSYCIIFIGYRKLKKAVKELDKQRDTEIIKKETEEIIIRSGKLIALGSILGAIFGIIAMLFLHRII
;
A
#
# COMPACT_ATOMS: atom_id res chain seq x y z
N MET A 1 -12.13 25.72 13.71
CA MET A 1 -11.04 24.95 13.07
C MET A 1 -10.72 25.63 11.75
N GLU A 2 -9.48 26.08 11.59
CA GLU A 2 -9.06 26.83 10.40
C GLU A 2 -9.03 25.91 9.17
N LEU A 3 -9.07 26.49 7.96
CA LEU A 3 -9.00 25.72 6.70
C LEU A 3 -7.73 24.85 6.64
N LYS A 4 -6.62 25.35 7.22
CA LYS A 4 -5.33 24.67 7.33
C LYS A 4 -5.43 23.36 8.12
N ASP A 5 -6.17 23.35 9.21
CA ASP A 5 -6.37 22.16 10.05
C ASP A 5 -7.20 21.09 9.32
N LYS A 6 -8.25 21.51 8.59
CA LYS A 6 -9.08 20.59 7.81
C LYS A 6 -8.27 19.90 6.72
N LEU A 7 -7.42 20.65 6.02
CA LEU A 7 -6.48 20.13 5.03
C LEU A 7 -5.50 19.14 5.66
N ARG A 8 -4.90 19.48 6.81
CA ARG A 8 -3.98 18.57 7.51
C ARG A 8 -4.65 17.25 7.87
N ILE A 9 -5.85 17.28 8.45
CA ILE A 9 -6.61 16.06 8.79
C ILE A 9 -6.93 15.25 7.52
N PHE A 10 -7.33 15.91 6.44
CA PHE A 10 -7.61 15.26 5.16
C PHE A 10 -6.39 14.50 4.61
N PHE A 11 -5.20 15.11 4.62
CA PHE A 11 -3.97 14.45 4.19
C PHE A 11 -3.56 13.28 5.10
N VAL A 12 -3.78 13.41 6.41
CA VAL A 12 -3.53 12.30 7.36
C VAL A 12 -4.45 11.11 7.06
N ILE A 13 -5.73 11.35 6.80
CA ILE A 13 -6.69 10.30 6.42
C ILE A 13 -6.28 9.63 5.11
N LEU A 14 -5.90 10.40 4.09
CA LEU A 14 -5.42 9.86 2.82
C LEU A 14 -4.16 9.00 2.98
N SER A 15 -3.20 9.46 3.79
CA SER A 15 -2.00 8.69 4.11
C SER A 15 -2.34 7.37 4.81
N LEU A 16 -3.27 7.41 5.78
CA LEU A 16 -3.76 6.21 6.47
C LEU A 16 -4.38 5.21 5.47
N CYS A 17 -5.18 5.68 4.51
CA CYS A 17 -5.75 4.84 3.45
C CYS A 17 -4.67 4.16 2.62
N SER A 18 -3.60 4.88 2.24
CA SER A 18 -2.46 4.30 1.53
C SER A 18 -1.78 3.19 2.35
N TYR A 19 -1.57 3.40 3.66
CA TYR A 19 -1.03 2.38 4.55
C TYR A 19 -1.93 1.15 4.67
N CYS A 20 -3.25 1.33 4.71
CA CYS A 20 -4.20 0.21 4.70
C CYS A 20 -4.09 -0.64 3.44
N ILE A 21 -3.94 -0.01 2.26
CA ILE A 21 -3.73 -0.73 0.99
C ILE A 21 -2.43 -1.54 1.03
N ILE A 22 -1.34 -0.93 1.48
CA ILE A 22 -0.05 -1.61 1.67
C ILE A 22 -0.19 -2.80 2.61
N PHE A 23 -0.87 -2.62 3.74
CA PHE A 23 -1.07 -3.68 4.73
C PHE A 23 -1.88 -4.86 4.18
N ILE A 24 -2.94 -4.59 3.41
CA ILE A 24 -3.73 -5.63 2.74
C ILE A 24 -2.86 -6.39 1.73
N GLY A 25 -2.08 -5.67 0.91
CA GLY A 25 -1.13 -6.28 -0.01
C GLY A 25 -0.10 -7.15 0.71
N TYR A 26 0.46 -6.66 1.81
CA TYR A 26 1.44 -7.40 2.62
C TYR A 26 0.84 -8.67 3.25
N ARG A 27 -0.38 -8.61 3.81
CA ARG A 27 -1.05 -9.80 4.36
C ARG A 27 -1.28 -10.87 3.30
N LYS A 28 -1.74 -10.47 2.10
CA LYS A 28 -1.96 -11.40 0.98
C LYS A 28 -0.64 -12.01 0.51
N LEU A 29 0.40 -11.18 0.36
CA LEU A 29 1.74 -11.62 0.00
C LEU A 29 2.30 -12.64 1.00
N LYS A 30 2.23 -12.32 2.31
CA LYS A 30 2.72 -13.21 3.37
C LYS A 30 2.00 -14.56 3.39
N LYS A 31 0.70 -14.59 3.09
CA LYS A 31 -0.07 -15.84 2.99
C LYS A 31 0.36 -16.63 1.75
N ALA A 32 0.47 -15.98 0.59
CA ALA A 32 0.87 -16.63 -0.65
C ALA A 32 2.29 -17.22 -0.58
N VAL A 33 3.24 -16.49 0.01
CA VAL A 33 4.62 -17.00 0.20
C VAL A 33 4.65 -18.23 1.11
N LYS A 34 3.85 -18.23 2.19
CA LYS A 34 3.73 -19.41 3.07
C LYS A 34 3.11 -20.63 2.37
N GLU A 35 2.16 -20.40 1.47
CA GLU A 35 1.53 -21.48 0.69
C GLU A 35 2.52 -22.05 -0.34
N LEU A 36 3.29 -21.17 -1.01
CA LEU A 36 4.33 -21.54 -1.97
C LEU A 36 5.41 -22.43 -1.33
N ASP A 37 5.81 -22.14 -0.10
CA ASP A 37 6.82 -22.90 0.65
C ASP A 37 6.31 -24.29 1.06
N LYS A 38 5.00 -24.44 1.30
CA LYS A 38 4.36 -25.73 1.64
C LYS A 38 4.07 -26.62 0.45
N GLN A 39 3.96 -26.07 -0.76
CA GLN A 39 3.47 -26.78 -1.95
C GLN A 39 4.55 -26.96 -3.03
N ARG A 40 5.81 -27.13 -2.62
CA ARG A 40 6.99 -27.20 -3.49
C ARG A 40 6.92 -28.22 -4.65
N ASP A 41 6.03 -29.22 -4.58
CA ASP A 41 5.93 -30.31 -5.56
C ASP A 41 4.75 -30.20 -6.55
N THR A 42 3.86 -29.21 -6.46
CA THR A 42 2.71 -29.10 -7.38
C THR A 42 2.83 -27.90 -8.33
N GLU A 43 3.31 -28.16 -9.55
CA GLU A 43 3.64 -27.14 -10.56
C GLU A 43 2.47 -26.22 -10.96
N ILE A 44 1.24 -26.76 -10.94
CA ILE A 44 0.02 -26.01 -11.28
C ILE A 44 -0.30 -24.95 -10.20
N ILE A 45 -0.17 -25.32 -8.92
CA ILE A 45 -0.52 -24.42 -7.81
C ILE A 45 0.56 -23.35 -7.60
N LYS A 46 1.80 -23.66 -8.00
CA LYS A 46 2.91 -22.72 -7.98
C LYS A 46 2.67 -21.49 -8.88
N LYS A 47 2.17 -21.69 -10.10
CA LYS A 47 1.88 -20.57 -11.04
C LYS A 47 0.77 -19.65 -10.53
N GLU A 48 -0.29 -20.23 -9.98
CA GLU A 48 -1.41 -19.45 -9.42
C GLU A 48 -0.97 -18.63 -8.19
N THR A 49 -0.11 -19.22 -7.35
CA THR A 49 0.44 -18.55 -6.18
C THR A 49 1.44 -17.45 -6.55
N GLU A 50 2.26 -17.66 -7.59
CA GLU A 50 3.14 -16.62 -8.15
C GLU A 50 2.35 -15.42 -8.69
N GLU A 51 1.22 -15.66 -9.37
CA GLU A 51 0.36 -14.58 -9.84
C GLU A 51 -0.23 -13.76 -8.67
N ILE A 52 -0.64 -14.42 -7.58
CA ILE A 52 -1.10 -13.76 -6.35
C ILE A 52 0.01 -12.92 -5.73
N ILE A 53 1.26 -13.42 -5.71
CA ILE A 53 2.43 -12.71 -5.21
C ILE A 53 2.67 -11.44 -6.03
N ILE A 54 2.69 -11.54 -7.37
CA ILE A 54 2.88 -10.41 -8.27
C ILE A 54 1.76 -9.37 -8.07
N ARG A 55 0.50 -9.81 -8.02
CA ARG A 55 -0.65 -8.92 -7.83
C ARG A 55 -0.61 -8.22 -6.48
N SER A 56 -0.20 -8.92 -5.43
CA SER A 56 -0.03 -8.36 -4.09
C SER A 56 1.12 -7.34 -4.05
N GLY A 57 2.24 -7.63 -4.74
CA GLY A 57 3.34 -6.71 -4.93
C GLY A 57 2.92 -5.43 -5.66
N LYS A 58 2.13 -5.55 -6.73
CA LYS A 58 1.53 -4.39 -7.42
C LYS A 58 0.64 -3.56 -6.50
N LEU A 59 -0.12 -4.21 -5.61
CA LEU A 59 -0.97 -3.52 -4.63
C LEU A 59 -0.14 -2.70 -3.63
N ILE A 60 0.96 -3.28 -3.12
CA ILE A 60 1.91 -2.62 -2.22
C ILE A 60 2.58 -1.43 -2.93
N ALA A 61 3.00 -1.62 -4.19
CA ALA A 61 3.61 -0.56 -4.98
C ALA A 61 2.63 0.61 -5.20
N LEU A 62 1.37 0.31 -5.57
CA LEU A 62 0.32 1.34 -5.72
C LEU A 62 0.08 2.11 -4.42
N GLY A 63 -0.06 1.40 -3.29
CA GLY A 63 -0.23 2.03 -1.99
C GLY A 63 0.95 2.93 -1.61
N SER A 64 2.18 2.47 -1.88
CA SER A 64 3.41 3.24 -1.62
C SER A 64 3.50 4.50 -2.48
N ILE A 65 3.19 4.39 -3.79
CA ILE A 65 3.19 5.54 -4.71
C ILE A 65 2.14 6.57 -4.29
N LEU A 66 0.91 6.12 -3.99
CA LEU A 66 -0.14 7.00 -3.48
C LEU A 66 0.28 7.72 -2.20
N GLY A 67 0.86 6.99 -1.24
CA GLY A 67 1.35 7.56 0.01
C GLY A 67 2.44 8.60 -0.21
N ALA A 68 3.39 8.34 -1.11
CA ALA A 68 4.45 9.28 -1.46
C ALA A 68 3.90 10.56 -2.11
N ILE A 69 2.96 10.42 -3.05
CA ILE A 69 2.30 11.59 -3.69
C ILE A 69 1.59 12.44 -2.65
N PHE A 70 0.78 11.82 -1.77
CA PHE A 70 0.09 12.57 -0.70
C PHE A 70 1.06 13.22 0.28
N GLY A 71 2.17 12.55 0.61
CA GLY A 71 3.23 13.12 1.45
C GLY A 71 3.89 14.35 0.84
N ILE A 72 4.21 14.30 -0.46
CA ILE A 72 4.80 15.43 -1.20
C ILE A 72 3.80 16.59 -1.28
N ILE A 73 2.54 16.32 -1.61
CA ILE A 73 1.50 17.36 -1.67
C ILE A 73 1.33 17.98 -0.29
N ALA A 74 1.26 17.18 0.78
CA ALA A 74 1.14 17.69 2.15
C ALA A 74 2.34 18.57 2.53
N MET A 75 3.58 18.17 2.20
CA MET A 75 4.78 18.99 2.43
C MET A 75 4.70 20.33 1.69
N LEU A 76 4.35 20.31 0.40
CA LEU A 76 4.28 21.53 -0.42
C LEU A 76 3.20 22.49 0.08
N PHE A 77 2.04 21.96 0.46
CA PHE A 77 0.96 22.77 1.03
C PHE A 77 1.31 23.29 2.42
N LEU A 78 1.92 22.49 3.30
CA LEU A 78 2.36 22.99 4.61
C LEU A 78 3.46 24.05 4.47
N HIS A 79 4.42 23.87 3.57
CA HIS A 79 5.50 24.84 3.34
C HIS A 79 4.97 26.16 2.76
N ARG A 80 3.96 26.14 1.88
CA ARG A 80 3.38 27.39 1.33
C ARG A 80 2.50 28.15 2.31
N ILE A 81 2.07 27.51 3.39
CA ILE A 81 1.06 28.00 4.32
C ILE A 81 1.68 28.50 5.65
N ILE A 82 2.89 28.05 5.97
CA ILE A 82 3.77 28.56 7.05
C ILE A 82 4.53 29.78 6.50
#